data_AF-A0A849HQ81-F1
#
_entry.id   AF-A0A849HQ81-F1
#
_cell.length_a   1.000
_cell.length_b   1.000
_cell.length_c   1.000
_cell.angle_alpha   90.00
_cell.angle_beta   90.00
_cell.angle_gamma   90.00
#
_symmetry.space_group_name_H-M   'P 1'
#
loop_
_entity.id
_entity.type
_entity.pdbx_description
1 polymer ?
#
loop_
_entity_poly.entity_id
_entity_poly.type
_entity_poly.pdbx_seq_one_letter_code
_entity_poly.pdbx_strand_id
1 'polypeptide(L)'
;MRYVLFCMLVLIGAPAAAHVYDDNQAIMVPAGSKARDAAGLANAEICVKAGSRAQYNLQAYFTAHKIPLRVFAFQETGEMHDAYRDGRCDAITARRSVLSALRASVRRDDRILPDNLGGHFIRAAARAAHTKKENTHGL
;
A
#
# COMPACT_ATOMS: atom_id res chain seq x y z
N MET A 1 32.13 -33.61 25.40
CA MET A 1 32.25 -32.36 26.21
C MET A 1 32.71 -31.15 25.37
N ARG A 2 31.97 -30.77 24.30
CA ARG A 2 32.29 -29.58 23.46
C ARG A 2 31.02 -28.79 23.11
N TYR A 3 30.15 -28.50 24.09
CA TYR A 3 28.85 -27.85 23.87
C TYR A 3 28.55 -26.64 24.80
N VAL A 4 29.55 -26.09 25.51
CA VAL A 4 29.29 -25.04 26.53
C VAL A 4 29.88 -23.66 26.18
N LEU A 5 30.41 -23.46 24.96
CA LEU A 5 31.01 -22.17 24.56
C LEU A 5 30.18 -21.40 23.51
N PHE A 6 28.88 -21.67 23.40
CA PHE A 6 27.99 -20.95 22.47
C PHE A 6 26.88 -20.16 23.18
N CYS A 7 27.05 -19.83 24.47
CA CYS A 7 25.98 -19.27 25.30
C CYS A 7 26.23 -17.85 25.84
N MET A 8 27.22 -17.10 25.34
CA MET A 8 27.43 -15.71 25.78
C MET A 8 27.78 -14.79 24.60
N LEU A 9 26.78 -14.46 23.77
CA LEU A 9 26.58 -13.10 23.22
C LEU A 9 25.30 -13.07 22.34
N VAL A 10 24.12 -13.08 22.96
CA VAL A 10 22.91 -12.55 22.29
C VAL A 10 22.62 -11.21 22.95
N LEU A 11 23.34 -10.19 22.50
CA LEU A 11 23.07 -8.79 22.79
C LEU A 11 21.71 -8.43 22.17
N ILE A 12 20.70 -8.29 23.04
CA ILE A 12 19.51 -7.44 22.92
C ILE A 12 19.09 -7.16 21.46
N GLY A 13 18.57 -8.18 20.78
CA GLY A 13 17.82 -8.00 19.54
C GLY A 13 16.37 -7.77 19.89
N ALA A 14 15.86 -6.54 19.73
CA ALA A 14 14.42 -6.32 19.70
C ALA A 14 13.82 -7.30 18.67
N PRO A 15 12.73 -8.04 18.99
CA PRO A 15 12.14 -8.93 18.00
C PRO A 15 11.74 -8.07 16.81
N ALA A 16 12.37 -8.32 15.65
CA ALA A 16 11.93 -7.72 14.41
C ALA A 16 10.46 -8.11 14.24
N ALA A 17 9.55 -7.14 14.36
CA ALA A 17 8.12 -7.40 14.23
C ALA A 17 7.88 -8.20 12.94
N ALA A 18 7.21 -9.36 13.07
CA ALA A 18 6.96 -10.26 11.97
C ALA A 18 6.30 -9.50 10.80
N HIS A 19 6.76 -9.79 9.58
CA HIS A 19 6.14 -9.28 8.38
C HIS A 19 4.79 -9.98 8.20
N VAL A 20 3.68 -9.23 8.28
CA VAL A 20 2.33 -9.81 8.24
C VAL A 20 1.76 -9.73 6.82
N TYR A 21 1.90 -8.58 6.15
CA TYR A 21 1.31 -8.37 4.82
C TYR A 21 1.95 -7.18 4.07
N ASP A 22 2.19 -7.37 2.78
CA ASP A 22 2.64 -6.34 1.84
C ASP A 22 1.44 -5.52 1.32
N ASP A 23 1.20 -4.35 1.89
CA ASP A 23 0.12 -3.44 1.47
C ASP A 23 0.60 -2.39 0.48
N ASN A 24 1.18 -2.87 -0.61
CA ASN A 24 1.73 -2.02 -1.64
C ASN A 24 0.65 -1.26 -2.40
N GLN A 25 1.02 -0.14 -3.01
CA GLN A 25 0.13 0.59 -3.90
C GLN A 25 -0.07 -0.19 -5.21
N ALA A 26 -1.31 -0.29 -5.65
CA ALA A 26 -1.68 -0.95 -6.91
C ALA A 26 -2.71 -0.12 -7.68
N ILE A 27 -3.07 -0.61 -8.87
CA ILE A 27 -4.15 -0.08 -9.70
C ILE A 27 -5.21 -1.16 -9.87
N MET A 28 -6.48 -0.77 -9.79
CA MET A 28 -7.63 -1.63 -10.08
C MET A 28 -8.34 -1.12 -11.32
N VAL A 29 -8.76 -2.06 -12.17
CA VAL A 29 -9.49 -1.80 -13.40
C VAL A 29 -10.82 -2.57 -13.41
N PRO A 30 -11.84 -2.09 -14.15
CA PRO A 30 -13.07 -2.83 -14.36
C PRO A 30 -12.83 -4.21 -14.97
N ALA A 31 -13.68 -5.19 -14.65
CA ALA A 31 -13.58 -6.56 -15.17
C ALA A 31 -13.38 -6.64 -16.69
N GLY A 32 -14.11 -5.81 -17.44
CA GLY A 32 -14.05 -5.75 -18.91
C GLY A 32 -12.86 -5.00 -19.51
N SER A 33 -11.98 -4.41 -18.69
CA SER A 33 -10.78 -3.73 -19.18
C SER A 33 -9.83 -4.74 -19.85
N LYS A 34 -9.18 -4.34 -20.95
CA LYS A 34 -8.16 -5.14 -21.63
C LYS A 34 -6.77 -4.99 -21.00
N ALA A 35 -6.59 -4.02 -20.09
CA ALA A 35 -5.32 -3.78 -19.43
C ALA A 35 -4.92 -4.98 -18.55
N ARG A 36 -3.68 -5.43 -18.71
CA ARG A 36 -3.07 -6.52 -17.94
C ARG A 36 -2.04 -6.01 -16.92
N ASP A 37 -1.49 -4.83 -17.18
CA ASP A 37 -0.48 -4.15 -16.41
C ASP A 37 -0.66 -2.62 -16.55
N ALA A 38 0.17 -1.85 -15.86
CA ALA A 38 0.17 -0.40 -15.90
C ALA A 38 0.53 0.17 -17.29
N ALA A 39 1.28 -0.56 -18.12
CA ALA A 39 1.60 -0.13 -19.48
C ALA A 39 0.35 -0.13 -20.37
N GLY A 40 -0.58 -1.06 -20.14
CA GLY A 40 -1.90 -1.09 -20.77
C GLY A 40 -2.84 0.06 -20.40
N LEU A 41 -2.42 0.98 -19.52
CA LEU A 41 -3.18 2.15 -19.10
C LEU A 41 -2.66 3.46 -19.71
N ALA A 42 -1.89 3.40 -20.81
CA ALA A 42 -1.50 4.58 -21.55
C ALA A 42 -2.73 5.39 -21.98
N ASN A 43 -2.80 6.65 -21.55
CA ASN A 43 -3.96 7.52 -21.75
C ASN A 43 -5.27 6.99 -21.15
N ALA A 44 -5.22 6.17 -20.10
CA ALA A 44 -6.39 5.87 -19.28
C ALA A 44 -6.57 6.97 -18.23
N GLU A 45 -7.81 7.30 -17.89
CA GLU A 45 -8.13 8.21 -16.79
C GLU A 45 -8.12 7.46 -15.45
N ILE A 46 -7.17 7.82 -14.58
CA ILE A 46 -6.97 7.14 -13.30
C ILE A 46 -7.44 8.03 -12.14
N CYS A 47 -8.44 7.54 -11.41
CA CYS A 47 -8.94 8.13 -10.17
C CYS A 47 -7.88 8.01 -9.06
N VAL A 48 -7.60 9.11 -8.36
CA VAL A 48 -6.67 9.13 -7.21
C VAL A 48 -7.03 10.19 -6.19
N LYS A 49 -6.67 9.98 -4.92
CA LYS A 49 -6.81 10.99 -3.87
C LYS A 49 -5.76 12.10 -4.05
N ALA A 50 -6.22 13.33 -4.18
CA ALA A 50 -5.40 14.52 -4.29
C ALA A 50 -4.51 14.71 -3.05
N GLY A 51 -3.28 15.18 -3.27
CA GLY A 51 -2.30 15.45 -2.21
C GLY A 51 -1.79 14.21 -1.48
N SER A 52 -2.11 13.01 -1.97
CA SER A 52 -1.71 11.76 -1.34
C SER A 52 -0.36 11.24 -1.85
N ARG A 53 0.29 10.39 -1.05
CA ARG A 53 1.46 9.61 -1.47
C ARG A 53 1.15 8.77 -2.72
N ALA A 54 -0.10 8.28 -2.85
CA ALA A 54 -0.52 7.49 -3.99
C ALA A 54 -0.48 8.28 -5.30
N GLN A 55 -0.89 9.56 -5.27
CA GLN A 55 -0.79 10.45 -6.43
C GLN A 55 0.67 10.67 -6.84
N TYR A 56 1.55 10.95 -5.87
CA TYR A 56 2.97 11.15 -6.13
C TYR A 56 3.61 9.90 -6.75
N ASN A 57 3.37 8.73 -6.15
CA ASN A 57 3.91 7.46 -6.63
C ASN A 57 3.38 7.08 -8.02
N LEU A 58 2.10 7.35 -8.30
CA LEU A 58 1.50 7.14 -9.62
C LEU A 58 2.21 7.97 -10.69
N GLN A 59 2.40 9.26 -10.42
CA GLN A 59 3.11 10.16 -11.33
C GLN A 59 4.56 9.71 -11.54
N ALA A 60 5.26 9.36 -10.46
CA ALA A 60 6.64 8.88 -10.53
C ALA A 60 6.78 7.60 -11.36
N TYR A 61 5.91 6.61 -11.13
CA TYR A 61 5.90 5.35 -11.87
C TYR A 61 5.65 5.58 -13.37
N PHE A 62 4.56 6.28 -13.72
CA PHE A 62 4.20 6.49 -15.12
C PHE A 62 5.25 7.32 -15.86
N THR A 63 5.86 8.31 -15.19
CA THR A 63 6.98 9.09 -15.76
C THR A 63 8.21 8.23 -16.00
N ALA A 64 8.62 7.42 -15.02
CA ALA A 64 9.79 6.55 -15.13
C ALA A 64 9.65 5.51 -16.25
N HIS A 65 8.43 5.02 -16.46
CA HIS A 65 8.09 4.06 -17.51
C HIS A 65 7.68 4.70 -18.85
N LYS A 66 7.71 6.04 -18.96
CA LYS A 66 7.30 6.81 -20.16
C LYS A 66 5.88 6.48 -20.63
N ILE A 67 4.97 6.21 -19.70
CA ILE A 67 3.56 5.93 -19.96
C ILE A 67 2.78 7.25 -19.86
N PRO A 68 2.01 7.66 -20.88
CA PRO A 68 1.14 8.83 -20.78
C PRO A 68 0.08 8.63 -19.68
N LEU A 69 0.05 9.57 -18.72
CA LEU A 69 -0.83 9.52 -17.55
C LEU A 69 -1.90 10.61 -17.63
N ARG A 70 -3.17 10.23 -17.47
CA ARG A 70 -4.25 11.17 -17.13
C ARG A 70 -4.71 10.90 -15.70
N VAL A 71 -4.68 11.94 -14.88
CA VAL A 71 -5.05 11.85 -13.46
C VAL A 71 -6.37 12.57 -13.24
N PHE A 72 -7.35 11.86 -12.67
CA PHE A 72 -8.53 12.47 -12.10
C PHE A 72 -8.42 12.49 -10.58
N ALA A 73 -8.06 13.66 -10.03
CA ALA A 73 -7.78 13.82 -8.62
C ALA A 73 -9.02 14.28 -7.83
N PHE A 74 -9.25 13.66 -6.68
CA PHE A 74 -10.38 13.95 -5.78
C PHE A 74 -9.89 14.31 -4.38
N GLN A 75 -10.53 15.29 -3.73
CA GLN A 75 -10.24 15.60 -2.32
C GLN A 75 -10.84 14.51 -1.41
N GLU A 76 -12.10 14.17 -1.67
CA GLU A 76 -12.84 13.20 -0.89
C GLU A 76 -12.75 11.78 -1.46
N THR A 77 -12.50 10.82 -0.56
CA THR A 77 -12.31 9.42 -0.94
C THR A 77 -13.63 8.74 -1.34
N GLY A 78 -14.75 9.17 -0.75
CA GLY A 78 -16.08 8.69 -1.16
C GLY A 78 -16.40 9.07 -2.61
N GLU A 79 -16.23 10.35 -2.96
CA GLU A 79 -16.45 10.85 -4.33
C GLU A 79 -15.54 10.16 -5.36
N MET A 80 -14.29 9.88 -5.00
CA MET A 80 -13.37 9.11 -5.83
C MET A 80 -13.86 7.69 -6.11
N HIS A 81 -14.36 7.00 -5.07
CA HIS A 81 -14.88 5.63 -5.22
C HIS A 81 -16.18 5.61 -6.04
N ASP A 82 -17.03 6.61 -5.85
CA ASP A 82 -18.28 6.77 -6.60
C ASP A 82 -17.98 7.04 -8.08
N ALA A 83 -17.05 7.96 -8.37
CA ALA A 83 -16.63 8.24 -9.75
C ALA A 83 -16.08 7.01 -10.47
N TYR A 84 -15.27 6.18 -9.79
CA TYR A 84 -14.81 4.91 -10.34
C TYR A 84 -15.96 3.94 -10.60
N ARG A 85 -16.90 3.81 -9.65
CA ARG A 85 -18.06 2.90 -9.79
C ARG A 85 -18.95 3.30 -10.95
N ASP A 86 -19.15 4.60 -11.14
CA ASP A 86 -19.98 5.18 -12.20
C ASP A 86 -19.29 5.17 -13.57
N GLY A 87 -18.07 4.65 -13.66
CA GLY A 87 -17.32 4.55 -14.93
C GLY A 87 -16.75 5.88 -15.42
N ARG A 88 -16.63 6.88 -14.54
CA ARG A 88 -15.97 8.16 -14.85
C ARG A 88 -14.45 8.05 -14.89
N CYS A 89 -13.89 6.95 -14.38
CA CYS A 89 -12.48 6.62 -14.47
C CYS A 89 -12.31 5.24 -15.08
N ASP A 90 -11.29 5.07 -15.93
CA ASP A 90 -10.90 3.78 -16.50
C ASP A 90 -10.21 2.88 -15.47
N ALA A 91 -9.60 3.49 -14.46
CA ALA A 91 -8.91 2.80 -13.36
C ALA A 91 -8.92 3.63 -12.07
N ILE A 92 -8.61 2.99 -10.95
CA ILE A 92 -8.42 3.63 -9.65
C ILE A 92 -7.15 3.14 -8.98
N THR A 93 -6.39 4.01 -8.32
CA THR A 93 -5.20 3.62 -7.55
C THR A 93 -5.37 3.86 -6.06
N ALA A 94 -4.99 2.86 -5.27
CA ALA A 94 -4.87 2.93 -3.82
C ALA A 94 -4.01 1.76 -3.33
N ARG A 95 -3.87 1.60 -2.01
CA ARG A 95 -3.26 0.41 -1.41
C ARG A 95 -4.07 -0.84 -1.72
N ARG A 96 -3.42 -1.99 -1.93
CA ARG A 96 -4.08 -3.27 -2.30
C ARG A 96 -5.18 -3.66 -1.32
N SER A 97 -4.99 -3.43 -0.01
CA SER A 97 -6.00 -3.69 1.02
C SER A 97 -7.27 -2.87 0.78
N VAL A 98 -7.13 -1.57 0.51
CA VAL A 98 -8.24 -0.64 0.23
C VAL A 98 -8.95 -1.02 -1.05
N LEU A 99 -8.20 -1.33 -2.12
CA LEU A 99 -8.78 -1.78 -3.40
C LEU A 99 -9.54 -3.09 -3.25
N SER A 100 -9.03 -4.02 -2.43
CA SER A 100 -9.71 -5.28 -2.15
C SER A 100 -11.03 -5.06 -1.39
N ALA A 101 -11.06 -4.14 -0.43
CA ALA A 101 -12.27 -3.76 0.28
C ALA A 101 -13.29 -3.08 -0.65
N LEU A 102 -12.84 -2.14 -1.49
CA LEU A 102 -13.70 -1.49 -2.48
C LEU A 102 -14.27 -2.51 -3.47
N ARG A 103 -13.46 -3.44 -3.97
CA ARG A 103 -13.92 -4.51 -4.86
C ARG A 103 -15.01 -5.37 -4.19
N ALA A 104 -14.80 -5.74 -2.92
CA ALA A 104 -15.79 -6.50 -2.15
C ALA A 104 -17.10 -5.72 -1.98
N SER A 105 -17.04 -4.39 -1.80
CA SER A 105 -18.24 -3.56 -1.62
C SER A 105 -19.04 -3.38 -2.91
N VAL A 106 -18.38 -3.31 -4.07
CA VAL A 106 -19.07 -3.14 -5.36
C VAL A 106 -19.61 -4.44 -5.94
N ARG A 107 -19.26 -5.61 -5.39
CA ARG A 107 -19.63 -6.96 -5.90
C ARG A 107 -19.35 -7.13 -7.40
N ARG A 108 -18.31 -6.48 -7.90
CA ARG A 108 -17.85 -6.56 -9.29
C ARG A 108 -16.55 -7.37 -9.34
N ASP A 109 -16.36 -8.10 -10.43
CA ASP A 109 -15.13 -8.86 -10.71
C ASP A 109 -13.97 -7.98 -11.19
N ASP A 110 -13.85 -6.78 -10.61
CA ASP A 110 -12.80 -5.83 -10.92
C ASP A 110 -11.42 -6.42 -10.60
N ARG A 111 -10.44 -6.09 -11.41
CA ARG A 111 -9.12 -6.74 -11.38
C ARG A 111 -8.08 -5.77 -10.85
N ILE A 112 -7.40 -6.18 -9.78
CA ILE A 112 -6.21 -5.47 -9.28
C ILE A 112 -5.02 -5.95 -10.12
N LEU A 113 -4.34 -5.02 -10.77
CA LEU A 113 -3.19 -5.29 -11.62
C LEU A 113 -1.98 -5.77 -10.78
N PRO A 114 -1.05 -6.54 -11.38
CA PRO A 114 0.11 -7.07 -10.66
C PRO A 114 1.14 -5.99 -10.31
N ASP A 115 1.07 -4.81 -10.92
CA ASP A 115 2.04 -3.73 -10.74
C ASP A 115 2.10 -3.23 -9.29
N ASN A 116 3.32 -2.95 -8.86
CA ASN A 116 3.62 -2.34 -7.57
C ASN A 116 4.12 -0.91 -7.80
N LEU A 117 3.29 0.06 -7.40
CA LEU A 117 3.58 1.48 -7.57
C LEU A 117 4.28 2.08 -6.34
N GLY A 118 4.47 1.30 -5.28
CA GLY A 118 5.14 1.77 -4.06
C GLY A 118 5.02 0.79 -2.90
N GLY A 119 6.11 0.63 -2.15
CA GLY A 119 6.19 -0.28 -1.01
C GLY A 119 5.57 0.30 0.26
N HIS A 120 4.66 -0.43 0.90
CA HIS A 120 4.21 -0.13 2.25
C HIS A 120 3.95 -1.41 3.04
N PHE A 121 4.85 -1.72 3.97
CA PHE A 121 4.74 -2.89 4.84
C PHE A 121 3.79 -2.59 6.00
N ILE A 122 2.77 -3.43 6.21
CA ILE A 122 1.97 -3.36 7.43
C ILE A 122 2.67 -4.22 8.48
N ARG A 123 3.20 -3.54 9.50
CA ARG A 123 3.87 -4.19 10.63
C ARG A 123 2.88 -4.30 11.78
N ALA A 124 2.85 -5.45 12.44
CA ALA A 124 2.15 -5.56 13.71
C ALA A 124 2.81 -4.61 14.71
N ALA A 125 2.05 -3.64 15.19
CA ALA A 125 2.51 -2.80 16.29
C ALA A 125 2.49 -3.64 17.58
N ALA A 126 3.64 -4.19 17.96
CA ALA A 126 3.81 -4.69 19.32
C ALA A 126 3.86 -3.46 20.24
N ARG A 127 2.96 -3.37 21.23
CA ARG A 127 3.11 -2.38 22.29
C ARG A 127 4.44 -2.66 22.99
N ALA A 128 5.41 -1.76 22.84
CA ALA A 128 6.56 -1.75 23.73
C ALA A 128 6.02 -1.49 25.14
N ALA A 129 6.16 -2.48 26.03
CA ALA A 129 5.86 -2.27 27.43
C ALA A 129 6.76 -1.12 27.92
N HIS A 130 6.15 0.02 28.25
CA HIS A 130 6.83 1.11 28.92
C HIS A 130 7.23 0.62 30.33
N THR A 131 8.44 0.09 30.49
CA THR A 131 9.01 -0.06 31.83
C THR A 131 9.37 1.34 32.34
N LYS A 132 8.46 1.90 33.15
CA LYS A 132 8.70 3.11 33.95
C LYS A 132 9.99 2.89 34.76
N LYS A 133 11.07 3.59 34.39
CA LYS A 133 12.30 3.62 35.17
C LYS A 133 12.02 4.45 36.43
N GLU A 134 11.59 3.81 37.52
CA GLU A 134 11.50 4.46 38.82
C GLU A 134 12.92 4.84 39.25
N ASN A 135 13.10 6.14 39.48
CA ASN A 135 14.38 6.75 39.78
C ASN A 135 14.64 6.58 41.30
N THR A 136 15.28 5.49 41.70
CA THR A 136 15.91 5.38 43.02
C THR A 136 17.33 5.94 42.93
N HIS A 137 17.47 7.23 43.23
CA HIS A 137 18.71 7.75 43.80
C HIS A 137 18.42 8.02 45.28
N GLY A 138 18.93 7.14 46.14
CA GLY A 138 19.15 7.46 47.53
C GLY A 138 20.43 8.26 47.65
N LEU A 139 20.34 9.42 48.31
CA LEU A 139 21.19 9.92 49.40
C LEU A 139 20.59 11.23 49.90
#